data_AF-A0A520CHK9-F1
#
_entry.id   AF-A0A520CHK9-F1
#
_cell.length_a   1.000
_cell.length_b   1.000
_cell.length_c   1.000
_cell.angle_alpha   90.00
_cell.angle_beta   90.00
_cell.angle_gamma   90.00
#
_symmetry.space_group_name_H-M   'P 1'
#
loop_
_entity.id
_entity.type
_entity.pdbx_description
1 polymer ?
#
loop_
_entity_poly.entity_id
_entity_poly.type
_entity_poly.pdbx_seq_one_letter_code
_entity_poly.pdbx_strand_id
1 'polypeptide(L)' 'HLGKLYEKESQKDKAIEVYQKGMLAARAKRDMHALSELQGAYNSAAGLDYEDD' A
#
# COMPACT_ATOMS: atom_id res chain seq x y z
N HIS A 1 -2.07 -17.43 -1.72
CA HIS A 1 -1.91 -16.61 -0.50
C HIS A 1 -0.46 -16.14 -0.37
N LEU A 2 -0.07 -15.17 -1.20
CA LEU A 2 1.24 -14.51 -1.14
C LEU A 2 1.33 -13.51 0.04
N GLY A 3 0.19 -13.24 0.69
CA GLY A 3 0.08 -12.36 1.85
C GLY A 3 0.83 -12.86 3.09
N LYS A 4 0.97 -14.17 3.29
CA LYS A 4 1.75 -14.74 4.40
C LYS A 4 3.27 -14.69 4.21
N LEU A 5 3.76 -14.32 3.02
CA LEU A 5 5.20 -14.30 2.75
C LEU A 5 5.88 -12.97 3.12
N TYR A 6 5.10 -11.92 3.37
CA TYR A 6 5.59 -10.58 3.74
C TYR A 6 5.53 -10.28 5.24
N GLU A 7 5.33 -11.30 6.10
CA GLU A 7 5.67 -11.24 7.55
C GLU A 7 7.19 -11.16 7.80
N LYS A 8 7.91 -10.42 6.95
CA LYS A 8 9.27 -9.95 7.19
C LYS A 8 9.16 -8.47 7.54
N GLU A 9 9.00 -8.18 8.83
CA GLU A 9 8.76 -6.85 9.41
C GLU A 9 9.61 -5.72 8.79
N SER A 10 10.84 -5.99 8.34
CA SER A 10 11.72 -4.98 7.74
C SER A 10 11.35 -4.52 6.31
N GLN A 11 10.34 -5.09 5.66
CA GLN A 11 9.91 -4.68 4.31
C GLN A 11 8.63 -3.85 4.30
N LYS A 12 7.86 -3.81 5.40
CA LYS A 12 6.62 -3.04 5.50
C LYS A 12 6.86 -1.54 5.35
N ASP A 13 7.86 -1.00 6.05
CA ASP A 13 8.21 0.43 5.98
C ASP A 13 8.60 0.87 4.55
N LYS A 14 9.36 0.03 3.84
CA LYS A 14 9.75 0.29 2.45
C LYS A 14 8.54 0.22 1.51
N ALA A 15 7.63 -0.72 1.74
CA ALA A 15 6.40 -0.81 0.95
C ALA A 15 5.54 0.44 1.13
N ILE A 16 5.35 0.88 2.38
CA ILE A 16 4.64 2.12 2.72
C ILE A 16 5.23 3.32 1.97
N GLU A 17 6.55 3.49 2.01
CA GLU A 17 7.22 4.62 1.35
C GLU A 17 7.00 4.60 -0.19
N VAL A 18 7.07 3.41 -0.79
CA VAL A 18 6.83 3.23 -2.23
C VAL A 18 5.39 3.57 -2.59
N TYR A 19 4.41 3.10 -1.81
CA TYR A 19 3.01 3.41 -2.06
C TYR A 19 2.72 4.91 -1.93
N GLN A 20 3.26 5.58 -0.91
CA GLN A 20 3.12 7.02 -0.75
C GLN A 20 3.67 7.79 -1.95
N LYS A 21 4.87 7.45 -2.42
CA LYS A 21 5.48 8.05 -3.62
C LYS A 21 4.64 7.78 -4.89
N GLY A 22 4.14 6.55 -5.04
CA GLY A 22 3.24 6.18 -6.13
C GLY A 22 1.96 7.00 -6.14
N MET A 23 1.33 7.18 -4.97
CA MET A 23 0.10 7.97 -4.84
C MET A 23 0.30 9.43 -5.22
N LEU A 24 1.45 10.03 -4.88
CA LEU A 24 1.80 11.39 -5.31
C LEU A 24 1.90 11.48 -6.83
N ALA A 25 2.57 10.51 -7.48
CA ALA A 25 2.70 10.46 -8.93
C ALA A 25 1.35 10.21 -9.63
N ALA A 26 0.52 9.31 -9.10
CA ALA A 26 -0.82 9.03 -9.63
C ALA A 26 -1.74 10.27 -9.52
N ARG A 27 -1.71 10.98 -8.37
CA ARG A 27 -2.43 12.25 -8.19
C ARG A 27 -1.98 13.31 -9.18
N ALA A 28 -0.67 13.46 -9.39
CA ALA A 28 -0.14 14.41 -10.37
C ALA A 28 -0.61 14.11 -11.80
N LYS A 29 -0.78 12.82 -12.13
CA LYS A 29 -1.29 12.35 -13.43
C LYS A 29 -2.82 12.30 -13.52
N ARG A 30 -3.54 12.57 -12.42
CA ARG A 30 -4.99 12.38 -12.29
C ARG A 30 -5.45 10.94 -12.61
N ASP A 31 -4.58 9.96 -12.36
CA ASP A 31 -4.89 8.56 -12.54
C ASP A 31 -5.58 8.01 -11.29
N MET A 32 -6.90 8.11 -11.27
CA MET A 32 -7.72 7.68 -10.13
C MET A 32 -7.76 6.16 -9.95
N HIS A 33 -7.51 5.40 -11.02
CA HIS A 33 -7.48 3.94 -10.95
C HIS A 33 -6.22 3.49 -10.22
N ALA A 34 -5.05 3.95 -10.69
CA ALA A 34 -3.78 3.67 -10.02
C ALA A 34 -3.75 4.19 -8.58
N LEU A 35 -4.33 5.38 -8.34
CA LEU A 35 -4.44 5.94 -6.99
C LEU A 35 -5.25 5.03 -6.05
N SER A 36 -6.38 4.49 -6.52
CA SER A 36 -7.24 3.61 -5.72
C SER A 36 -6.55 2.28 -5.37
N GLU A 37 -5.84 1.69 -6.33
CA GLU A 37 -5.06 0.46 -6.10
C GLU A 37 -3.91 0.68 -5.10
N LEU A 38 -3.16 1.77 -5.25
CA LEU A 38 -2.07 2.13 -4.34
C LEU A 38 -2.56 2.44 -2.93
N GLN A 39 -3.72 3.08 -2.80
CA GLN A 39 -4.32 3.38 -1.50
C GLN A 39 -4.75 2.10 -0.77
N GLY A 40 -5.32 1.12 -1.48
CA GLY A 40 -5.65 -0.18 -0.90
C GLY A 40 -4.41 -0.93 -0.41
N ALA A 41 -3.37 -1.01 -1.25
CA ALA A 41 -2.11 -1.64 -0.89
C ALA A 41 -1.41 -0.95 0.30
N TYR A 42 -1.45 0.39 0.36
CA TYR A 42 -0.96 1.16 1.51
C TYR A 42 -1.72 0.80 2.79
N ASN A 43 -3.05 0.74 2.74
CA ASN A 43 -3.87 0.45 3.93
C ASN A 43 -3.56 -0.94 4.50
N SER A 44 -3.47 -1.97 3.65
CA SER A 44 -3.07 -3.31 4.09
C SER A 44 -1.63 -3.36 4.62
N ALA A 45 -0.68 -2.68 3.96
CA ALA A 45 0.72 -2.68 4.41
C ALA A 45 0.93 -1.90 5.71
N ALA A 46 0.16 -0.84 5.94
CA ALA A 46 0.20 -0.03 7.16
C ALA A 46 -0.59 -0.62 8.33
N GLY A 47 -1.28 -1.77 8.13
CA GLY A 47 -2.16 -2.34 9.15
C GLY A 47 -3.36 -1.45 9.48
N LEU A 48 -3.79 -0.64 8.51
CA LEU A 48 -5.02 0.17 8.56
C LEU A 48 -6.22 -0.56 7.95
N ASP A 49 -5.95 -1.71 7.35
CA ASP A 49 -6.87 -2.82 7.18
C ASP A 49 -7.31 -3.26 8.59
N TYR A 50 -8.50 -2.78 8.99
CA TYR A 50 -9.19 -3.26 10.18
C TYR A 50 -10.08 -4.47 9.78
N GLU A 51 -9.49 -5.56 9.33
CA GLU A 51 -10.10 -6.90 9.42
C GLU A 51 -9.45 -7.65 10.59
N ASP A 52 -9.70 -7.17 11.81
CA ASP A 52 -9.59 -7.98 13.02
C ASP A 52 -10.98 -8.64 13.22
N ASP A 53 -11.15 -9.82 12.61
CA ASP A 53 -12.06 -10.91 13.03
C ASP A 53 -11.73 -12.23 12.30
#